data_AF-A0A2T0JZB3-F1
#
_entry.id   AF-A0A2T0JZB3-F1
#
_cell.length_a   1.000
_cell.length_b   1.000
_cell.length_c   1.000
_cell.angle_alpha   90.00
_cell.angle_beta   90.00
_cell.angle_gamma   90.00
#
_symmetry.space_group_name_H-M   'P 1'
#
loop_
_entity.id
_entity.type
_entity.pdbx_description
1 polymer ?
#
loop_
_entity_poly.entity_id
_entity_poly.type
_entity_poly.pdbx_seq_one_letter_code
_entity_poly.pdbx_strand_id
1 'polypeptide(L)'
;MVRRNAHREFLAIAMVAAVAAPFTHSSVAHASPTFTLNSMSATVSGANVTATANVQASPQTTAEHAGICVRDASGEIWDFDKHTNHLISTTGTNLNGSTKAFDAGTYTYFVCLSVNNVWYQAGASQTFTVGHTTPAPSGSSYGDDALEQWSNAVANRNSQPATWVAWGDSFTEGQGASSRSDRWIDETLGSLRSTYPTTGTTGGAGYLPSFYATYAPDSTWMPFTSSGGSHSWEYWGGSLGNRIVNMSTGGYETFTVTGTSVDILYAQGAGGTFSYQIDSGAPVNVSTSGSYDPSSHVHVTFTTPGTHTVTVTGVSGTSYLEGLMVYNGDETRGIRLYDAAHTGATTDDFTSSMWDQAEITATAKADLVTIALGANDYLSGSETPAGVTANLQDMIESIRSKASTHSTHQPSVTVVIPWDFSAYGTINGYTWSDFADAIRDVAAADSSVALLDLTSTGSPAGVGGGLYATDGLHPSDSGQAAISAAAASFLD
;
A
#
# COMPACT_ATOMS: atom_id res chain seq x y z
N MET A 1 -42.07 -75.49 -46.16
CA MET A 1 -41.87 -76.67 -45.29
C MET A 1 -40.90 -77.62 -46.01
N VAL A 2 -39.70 -77.82 -45.42
CA VAL A 2 -38.71 -78.93 -45.62
C VAL A 2 -38.07 -79.09 -47.03
N ARG A 3 -36.83 -78.58 -47.23
CA ARG A 3 -35.48 -79.24 -47.22
C ARG A 3 -35.24 -80.37 -48.26
N ARG A 4 -34.20 -80.23 -49.09
CA ARG A 4 -32.88 -80.91 -48.97
C ARG A 4 -31.89 -80.59 -50.11
N ASN A 5 -30.62 -80.53 -49.73
CA ASN A 5 -29.37 -80.29 -50.49
C ASN A 5 -28.99 -81.47 -51.41
N ALA A 6 -28.16 -81.21 -52.44
CA ALA A 6 -26.74 -81.61 -52.49
C ALA A 6 -26.07 -81.48 -53.89
N HIS A 7 -24.93 -80.80 -53.88
CA HIS A 7 -23.65 -81.04 -54.58
C HIS A 7 -23.55 -81.31 -56.10
N ARG A 8 -22.72 -80.47 -56.76
CA ARG A 8 -21.87 -80.84 -57.91
C ARG A 8 -20.50 -80.17 -57.78
N GLU A 9 -19.44 -80.94 -58.00
CA GLU A 9 -18.03 -80.51 -58.06
C GLU A 9 -17.50 -80.49 -59.51
N PHE A 10 -16.73 -79.42 -59.78
CA PHE A 10 -15.49 -79.27 -60.56
C PHE A 10 -15.24 -79.97 -61.92
N LEU A 11 -14.81 -79.20 -62.94
CA LEU A 11 -13.38 -79.08 -63.32
C LEU A 11 -13.13 -77.94 -64.33
N ALA A 12 -11.90 -77.41 -64.26
CA ALA A 12 -11.33 -76.15 -64.77
C ALA A 12 -10.93 -76.11 -66.27
N ILE A 13 -10.77 -74.88 -66.79
CA ILE A 13 -9.90 -74.53 -67.93
C ILE A 13 -9.11 -73.26 -67.57
N ALA A 14 -7.80 -73.28 -67.87
CA ALA A 14 -6.80 -72.26 -67.57
C ALA A 14 -6.78 -71.09 -68.57
N MET A 15 -6.38 -69.90 -68.12
CA MET A 15 -5.89 -68.81 -68.96
C MET A 15 -4.70 -68.09 -68.32
N VAL A 16 -3.77 -67.72 -69.20
CA VAL A 16 -2.43 -67.15 -69.00
C VAL A 16 -2.51 -65.69 -68.51
N ALA A 17 -1.72 -65.34 -67.50
CA ALA A 17 -1.56 -63.95 -67.03
C ALA A 17 -0.15 -63.43 -67.33
N ALA A 18 -0.09 -62.27 -67.98
CA ALA A 18 1.12 -61.49 -68.23
C ALA A 18 1.61 -60.81 -66.93
N VAL A 19 2.92 -60.87 -66.71
CA VAL A 19 3.60 -60.23 -65.56
C VAL A 19 3.78 -58.74 -65.85
N ALA A 20 3.05 -57.89 -65.14
CA ALA A 20 3.34 -56.45 -65.02
C ALA A 20 4.01 -56.22 -63.66
N ALA A 21 5.22 -55.66 -63.65
CA ALA A 21 5.93 -55.29 -62.43
C ALA A 21 5.25 -54.07 -61.78
N PRO A 22 4.85 -54.14 -60.49
CA PRO A 22 4.33 -52.98 -59.78
C PRO A 22 5.47 -52.08 -59.29
N PHE A 23 5.47 -50.82 -59.71
CA PHE A 23 6.17 -49.75 -58.98
C PHE A 23 5.44 -49.53 -57.66
N THR A 24 5.94 -50.12 -56.58
CA THR A 24 5.49 -49.80 -55.22
C THR A 24 6.08 -48.44 -54.81
N HIS A 25 5.27 -47.38 -54.83
CA HIS A 25 5.58 -46.18 -54.06
C HIS A 25 5.35 -46.52 -52.59
N SER A 26 6.43 -46.79 -51.85
CA SER A 26 6.39 -46.83 -50.39
C SER A 26 6.13 -45.40 -49.89
N SER A 27 4.88 -45.07 -49.57
CA SER A 27 4.60 -43.89 -48.75
C SER A 27 5.12 -44.17 -47.34
N VAL A 28 6.33 -43.69 -47.05
CA VAL A 28 6.86 -43.69 -45.69
C VAL A 28 5.87 -42.88 -44.84
N ALA A 29 5.17 -43.53 -43.91
CA ALA A 29 4.34 -42.85 -42.94
C ALA A 29 5.27 -42.02 -42.04
N HIS A 30 5.42 -40.74 -42.35
CA HIS A 30 6.17 -39.82 -41.51
C HIS A 30 5.47 -39.72 -40.15
N ALA A 31 6.19 -40.01 -39.07
CA ALA A 31 5.69 -39.81 -37.72
C ALA A 31 5.25 -38.35 -37.55
N SER A 32 4.07 -38.14 -36.96
CA SER A 32 3.57 -36.79 -36.67
C SER A 32 4.58 -36.03 -35.80
N PRO A 33 4.86 -34.75 -36.11
CA PRO A 33 5.79 -33.97 -35.32
C PRO A 33 5.27 -33.79 -33.89
N THR A 34 6.19 -33.79 -32.93
CA THR A 34 5.94 -33.34 -31.55
C THR A 34 6.67 -32.03 -31.32
N PHE A 35 6.09 -31.16 -30.49
CA PHE A 35 6.63 -29.84 -30.19
C PHE A 35 6.93 -29.72 -28.71
N THR A 36 8.09 -29.13 -28.38
CA THR A 36 8.53 -28.89 -27.01
C THR A 36 8.74 -27.40 -26.81
N LEU A 37 8.15 -26.86 -25.74
CA LEU A 37 8.36 -25.50 -25.31
C LEU A 37 9.66 -25.43 -24.50
N ASN A 38 10.63 -24.63 -24.97
CA ASN A 38 11.88 -24.41 -24.27
C ASN A 38 11.76 -23.24 -23.29
N SER A 39 11.11 -22.16 -23.71
CA SER A 39 10.81 -21.00 -22.86
C SER A 39 9.59 -20.24 -23.38
N MET A 40 8.92 -19.51 -22.49
CA MET A 40 7.86 -18.57 -22.83
C MET A 40 7.79 -17.50 -21.75
N SER A 41 7.56 -16.26 -22.16
CA SER A 41 7.38 -15.12 -21.27
C SER A 41 6.42 -14.12 -21.87
N ALA A 42 5.70 -13.41 -21.02
CA ALA A 42 4.92 -12.23 -21.39
C ALA A 42 5.36 -11.06 -20.49
N THR A 43 5.53 -9.89 -21.10
CA THR A 43 5.79 -8.63 -20.40
C THR A 43 4.58 -7.73 -20.62
N VAL A 44 3.98 -7.28 -19.52
CA VAL A 44 2.81 -6.39 -19.54
C VAL A 44 3.28 -4.97 -19.21
N SER A 45 2.82 -3.99 -19.99
CA SER A 45 3.08 -2.55 -19.80
C SER A 45 1.79 -1.79 -20.08
N GLY A 46 1.05 -1.44 -19.02
CA GLY A 46 -0.33 -0.96 -19.14
C GLY A 46 -1.22 -2.02 -19.81
N ALA A 47 -2.00 -1.61 -20.82
CA ALA A 47 -2.79 -2.52 -21.66
C ALA A 47 -1.94 -3.35 -22.65
N ASN A 48 -0.67 -2.99 -22.86
CA ASN A 48 0.15 -3.59 -23.90
C ASN A 48 0.92 -4.79 -23.37
N VAL A 49 0.76 -5.93 -24.05
CA VAL A 49 1.47 -7.16 -23.72
C VAL A 49 2.40 -7.51 -24.87
N THR A 50 3.65 -7.85 -24.54
CA THR A 50 4.60 -8.43 -25.48
C THR A 50 4.93 -9.83 -25.01
N ALA A 51 4.68 -10.84 -25.83
CA ALA A 51 4.95 -12.22 -25.48
C ALA A 51 6.00 -12.83 -26.42
N THR A 52 6.90 -13.62 -25.88
CA THR A 52 7.92 -14.34 -26.63
C THR A 52 7.95 -15.80 -26.20
N ALA A 53 8.30 -16.69 -27.12
CA ALA A 53 8.46 -18.10 -26.84
C ALA A 53 9.59 -18.70 -27.68
N ASN A 54 10.25 -19.72 -27.15
CA ASN A 54 11.16 -20.58 -27.91
C ASN A 54 10.59 -21.99 -27.96
N VAL A 55 10.36 -22.50 -29.17
CA VAL A 55 9.77 -23.84 -29.41
C VAL A 55 10.64 -24.66 -30.35
N GLN A 56 10.71 -25.96 -30.12
CA GLN A 56 11.42 -26.90 -31.00
C GLN A 56 10.50 -28.04 -31.45
N ALA A 57 10.78 -28.61 -32.62
CA ALA A 57 10.06 -29.75 -33.19
C ALA A 57 10.94 -31.00 -33.19
N SER A 58 10.35 -32.21 -33.06
CA SER A 58 11.12 -33.46 -33.06
C SER A 58 11.79 -33.75 -34.42
N PRO A 59 11.07 -33.72 -35.56
CA PRO A 59 11.67 -33.40 -36.84
C PRO A 59 11.47 -31.91 -37.16
N GLN A 60 12.43 -31.31 -37.86
CA GLN A 60 12.26 -29.95 -38.39
C GLN A 60 10.98 -29.90 -39.24
N THR A 61 10.07 -28.97 -38.91
CA THR A 61 8.71 -28.94 -39.45
C THR A 61 8.32 -27.54 -39.85
N THR A 62 7.73 -27.37 -41.03
CA THR A 62 7.12 -26.08 -41.43
C THR A 62 5.69 -26.03 -40.89
N ALA A 63 5.42 -25.09 -39.99
CA ALA A 63 4.07 -24.81 -39.52
C ALA A 63 3.38 -23.81 -40.47
N GLU A 64 2.14 -24.12 -40.87
CA GLU A 64 1.28 -23.20 -41.64
C GLU A 64 1.05 -21.91 -40.85
N HIS A 65 0.86 -22.06 -39.53
CA HIS A 65 0.77 -20.99 -38.55
C HIS A 65 1.54 -21.34 -37.30
N ALA A 66 2.32 -20.42 -36.73
CA ALA A 66 2.97 -20.59 -35.43
C ALA A 66 2.99 -19.27 -34.66
N GLY A 67 2.61 -19.30 -33.39
CA GLY A 67 2.63 -18.11 -32.53
C GLY A 67 2.16 -18.39 -31.11
N ILE A 68 1.75 -17.32 -30.43
CA ILE A 68 1.27 -17.34 -29.05
C ILE A 68 -0.24 -17.12 -29.07
N CYS A 69 -0.98 -18.12 -28.63
CA CYS A 69 -2.42 -18.07 -28.49
C CYS A 69 -2.81 -17.61 -27.08
N VAL A 70 -3.90 -16.86 -26.96
CA VAL A 70 -4.37 -16.28 -25.69
C VAL A 70 -5.88 -16.44 -25.54
N ARG A 71 -6.33 -16.79 -24.34
CA ARG A 71 -7.74 -16.90 -23.95
C ARG A 71 -8.01 -16.06 -22.71
N ASP A 72 -9.14 -15.37 -22.66
CA ASP A 72 -9.62 -14.74 -21.44
C ASP A 72 -10.33 -15.77 -20.53
N ALA A 73 -10.93 -15.31 -19.43
CA ALA A 73 -11.71 -16.16 -18.52
C ALA A 73 -13.00 -16.73 -19.15
N SER A 74 -13.53 -16.08 -20.20
CA SER A 74 -14.73 -16.54 -20.92
C SER A 74 -14.41 -17.54 -22.04
N GLY A 75 -13.14 -17.69 -22.39
CA GLY A 75 -12.65 -18.49 -23.51
C GLY A 75 -12.59 -17.73 -24.84
N GLU A 76 -12.78 -16.41 -24.84
CA GLU A 76 -12.62 -15.54 -26.01
C GLU A 76 -11.17 -15.55 -26.50
N ILE A 77 -10.98 -15.37 -27.82
CA ILE A 77 -9.68 -15.51 -28.48
C ILE A 77 -8.97 -14.17 -28.60
N TRP A 78 -7.79 -14.07 -27.97
CA TRP A 78 -6.98 -12.85 -27.94
C TRP A 78 -5.57 -13.04 -28.50
N ASP A 79 -5.38 -14.00 -29.40
CA ASP A 79 -4.07 -14.40 -29.93
C ASP A 79 -3.21 -13.25 -30.47
N PHE A 80 -1.89 -13.40 -30.34
CA PHE A 80 -0.91 -12.57 -31.05
C PHE A 80 -0.90 -12.90 -32.55
N ASP A 81 -0.31 -12.01 -33.34
CA ASP A 81 -0.06 -12.28 -34.75
C ASP A 81 0.79 -13.54 -34.90
N LYS A 82 0.36 -14.44 -35.79
CA LYS A 82 1.04 -15.72 -36.03
C LYS A 82 1.94 -15.59 -37.25
N HIS A 83 3.12 -16.19 -37.17
CA HIS A 83 3.96 -16.40 -38.34
C HIS A 83 3.30 -17.40 -39.29
N THR A 84 3.39 -17.16 -40.60
CA THR A 84 2.88 -18.06 -41.64
C THR A 84 4.03 -18.82 -42.31
N ASN A 85 3.80 -20.11 -42.60
CA ASN A 85 4.81 -20.99 -43.21
C ASN A 85 6.17 -20.95 -42.48
N HIS A 86 6.12 -20.97 -41.14
CA HIS A 86 7.29 -20.76 -40.30
C HIS A 86 8.00 -22.08 -40.01
N LEU A 87 9.32 -22.12 -40.21
CA LEU A 87 10.13 -23.30 -39.99
C LEU A 87 10.46 -23.45 -38.50
N ILE A 88 9.99 -24.54 -37.88
CA ILE A 88 10.32 -24.89 -36.50
C ILE A 88 11.48 -25.88 -36.51
N SER A 89 12.62 -25.43 -36.01
CA SER A 89 13.87 -26.21 -35.96
C SER A 89 13.86 -27.26 -34.85
N THR A 90 14.81 -28.18 -34.91
CA THR A 90 15.06 -29.17 -33.85
C THR A 90 15.86 -28.62 -32.66
N THR A 91 16.39 -27.39 -32.76
CA THR A 91 17.24 -26.76 -31.74
C THR A 91 16.59 -25.56 -31.08
N GLY A 92 15.34 -25.24 -31.41
CA GLY A 92 14.62 -24.08 -30.92
C GLY A 92 14.44 -23.00 -31.99
N THR A 93 13.26 -22.40 -31.98
CA THR A 93 12.82 -21.33 -32.88
C THR A 93 12.09 -20.29 -32.04
N ASN A 94 12.51 -19.03 -32.16
CA ASN A 94 11.86 -17.94 -31.44
C ASN A 94 10.59 -17.51 -32.17
N LEU A 95 9.48 -17.54 -31.44
CA LEU A 95 8.22 -16.94 -31.82
C LEU A 95 8.08 -15.65 -31.01
N ASN A 96 8.18 -14.50 -31.67
CA ASN A 96 8.01 -13.22 -31.02
C ASN A 96 6.64 -12.68 -31.39
N GLY A 97 5.74 -12.57 -30.42
CA GLY A 97 4.51 -11.83 -30.58
C GLY A 97 4.81 -10.35 -30.78
N SER A 98 4.09 -9.71 -31.69
CA SER A 98 3.98 -8.25 -31.71
C SER A 98 3.47 -7.76 -30.35
N THR A 99 3.83 -6.53 -29.96
CA THR A 99 3.15 -5.89 -28.84
C THR A 99 1.67 -5.71 -29.20
N LYS A 100 0.76 -6.18 -28.35
CA LYS A 100 -0.69 -6.13 -28.57
C LYS A 100 -1.39 -5.58 -27.34
N ALA A 101 -2.43 -4.78 -27.53
CA ALA A 101 -3.28 -4.29 -26.46
C ALA A 101 -4.33 -5.34 -26.04
N PHE A 102 -4.56 -5.48 -24.74
CA PHE A 102 -5.56 -6.33 -24.12
C PHE A 102 -6.43 -5.48 -23.20
N ASP A 103 -7.68 -5.87 -23.02
CA ASP A 103 -8.54 -5.27 -22.01
C ASP A 103 -8.09 -5.71 -20.60
N ALA A 104 -8.62 -5.06 -19.57
CA ALA A 104 -8.29 -5.43 -18.21
C ALA A 104 -8.83 -6.84 -17.88
N GLY A 105 -7.98 -7.70 -17.32
CA GLY A 105 -8.36 -9.06 -16.97
C GLY A 105 -7.18 -10.03 -16.92
N THR A 106 -7.48 -11.24 -16.47
CA THR A 106 -6.53 -12.36 -16.44
C THR A 106 -6.69 -13.21 -17.70
N TYR A 107 -5.58 -13.44 -18.38
CA TYR A 107 -5.53 -14.19 -19.62
C TYR A 107 -4.65 -15.43 -19.46
N THR A 108 -5.05 -16.52 -20.10
CA THR A 108 -4.26 -17.74 -20.25
C THR A 108 -3.63 -17.76 -21.63
N TYR A 109 -2.32 -17.97 -21.72
CA TYR A 109 -1.58 -18.00 -22.98
C TYR A 109 -0.69 -19.23 -23.13
N PHE A 110 -0.48 -19.65 -24.38
CA PHE A 110 0.27 -20.86 -24.73
C PHE A 110 0.79 -20.78 -26.17
N VAL A 111 1.82 -21.56 -26.50
CA VAL A 111 2.30 -21.68 -27.89
C VAL A 111 1.36 -22.58 -28.69
N CYS A 112 0.94 -22.10 -29.87
CA CYS A 112 0.06 -22.81 -30.78
C CYS A 112 0.66 -22.89 -32.20
N LEU A 113 0.59 -24.08 -32.81
CA LEU A 113 1.10 -24.35 -34.16
C LEU A 113 0.07 -25.11 -35.00
N SER A 114 -0.08 -24.76 -36.28
CA SER A 114 -0.86 -25.54 -37.26
C SER A 114 0.07 -26.24 -38.24
N VAL A 115 -0.09 -27.56 -38.40
CA VAL A 115 0.62 -28.35 -39.42
C VAL A 115 -0.41 -29.24 -40.13
N ASN A 116 -0.51 -29.14 -41.45
CA ASN A 116 -1.50 -29.87 -42.25
C ASN A 116 -2.93 -29.70 -41.71
N ASN A 117 -3.30 -28.46 -41.34
CA ASN A 117 -4.57 -28.11 -40.69
C ASN A 117 -4.86 -28.77 -39.33
N VAL A 118 -3.83 -29.32 -38.65
CA VAL A 118 -3.94 -29.83 -37.28
C VAL A 118 -3.26 -28.86 -36.31
N TRP A 119 -4.00 -28.42 -35.30
CA TRP A 119 -3.47 -27.54 -34.25
C TRP A 119 -2.81 -28.33 -33.11
N TYR A 120 -1.63 -27.87 -32.73
CA TYR A 120 -0.82 -28.39 -31.64
C TYR A 120 -0.59 -27.28 -30.61
N GLN A 121 -0.62 -27.65 -29.34
CA GLN A 121 -0.12 -26.82 -28.25
C GLN A 121 1.26 -27.35 -27.83
N ALA A 122 2.24 -26.46 -27.69
CA ALA A 122 3.56 -26.81 -27.18
C ALA A 122 3.68 -26.38 -25.71
N GLY A 123 3.85 -27.35 -24.81
CA GLY A 123 4.02 -27.10 -23.37
C GLY A 123 2.74 -26.73 -22.62
N ALA A 124 2.90 -26.41 -21.33
CA ALA A 124 1.82 -25.96 -20.47
C ALA A 124 1.43 -24.51 -20.79
N SER A 125 0.17 -24.17 -20.55
CA SER A 125 -0.31 -22.78 -20.57
C SER A 125 0.25 -22.01 -19.37
N GLN A 126 0.41 -20.70 -19.53
CA GLN A 126 0.74 -19.75 -18.47
C GLN A 126 -0.35 -18.67 -18.40
N THR A 127 -0.28 -17.78 -17.42
CA THR A 127 -1.19 -16.64 -17.29
C THR A 127 -0.44 -15.31 -17.28
N PHE A 128 -1.10 -14.25 -17.73
CA PHE A 128 -0.71 -12.87 -17.46
C PHE A 128 -1.96 -12.05 -17.14
N THR A 129 -1.79 -10.97 -16.39
CA THR A 129 -2.87 -10.07 -16.01
C THR A 129 -2.60 -8.69 -16.59
N VAL A 130 -3.61 -8.11 -17.22
CA VAL A 130 -3.58 -6.75 -17.75
C VAL A 130 -4.40 -5.88 -16.83
N GLY A 131 -3.76 -4.86 -16.24
CA GLY A 131 -4.44 -3.87 -15.41
C GLY A 131 -5.24 -2.87 -16.26
N HIS A 132 -6.19 -2.17 -15.64
CA HIS A 132 -6.87 -1.05 -16.27
C HIS A 132 -5.83 0.03 -16.66
N THR A 133 -5.97 0.66 -17.83
CA THR A 133 -5.11 1.79 -18.23
C THR A 133 -5.66 3.09 -17.66
N THR A 134 -4.80 3.85 -16.99
CA THR A 134 -5.14 5.15 -16.39
C THR A 134 -4.13 6.20 -16.89
N PRO A 135 -4.54 7.42 -17.32
CA PRO A 135 -3.64 8.51 -17.69
C PRO A 135 -3.42 9.55 -16.56
N ALA A 136 -2.27 10.27 -16.64
CA ALA A 136 -1.64 11.23 -15.69
C ALA A 136 -1.11 10.54 -14.42
N PRO A 137 0.19 10.62 -14.01
CA PRO A 137 0.89 9.55 -13.25
C PRO A 137 -0.02 8.90 -12.21
N SER A 138 -0.75 7.86 -12.63
CA SER A 138 -2.06 7.59 -12.05
C SER A 138 -1.93 6.46 -11.06
N GLY A 139 -1.26 6.76 -9.95
CA GLY A 139 -1.14 5.88 -8.79
C GLY A 139 -2.07 6.28 -7.65
N SER A 140 -3.00 7.21 -7.90
CA SER A 140 -3.89 7.74 -6.89
C SER A 140 -5.28 8.08 -7.43
N SER A 141 -6.00 7.03 -7.82
CA SER A 141 -7.46 6.95 -7.87
C SER A 141 -7.81 5.59 -7.23
N TYR A 142 -8.88 5.41 -6.45
CA TYR A 142 -10.24 5.24 -6.95
C TYR A 142 -11.34 5.51 -5.92
N GLY A 143 -12.54 5.63 -6.47
CA GLY A 143 -13.70 6.34 -5.94
C GLY A 143 -13.78 7.68 -6.62
N ASP A 144 -14.84 7.94 -7.39
CA ASP A 144 -15.10 9.28 -7.93
C ASP A 144 -15.14 10.32 -6.78
N ASP A 145 -15.34 9.84 -5.53
CA ASP A 145 -15.52 10.62 -4.31
C ASP A 145 -14.66 10.14 -3.10
N ALA A 146 -13.61 9.32 -3.25
CA ALA A 146 -12.89 8.78 -2.07
C ALA A 146 -12.24 9.86 -1.18
N LEU A 147 -11.83 10.98 -1.77
CA LEU A 147 -11.35 12.18 -1.09
C LEU A 147 -12.43 13.28 -0.97
N GLU A 148 -13.70 12.98 -1.26
CA GLU A 148 -14.77 14.00 -1.27
C GLU A 148 -14.94 14.63 0.12
N GLN A 149 -14.96 13.83 1.19
CA GLN A 149 -15.07 14.37 2.55
C GLN A 149 -13.88 15.29 2.87
N TRP A 150 -12.66 14.86 2.57
CA TRP A 150 -11.47 15.69 2.77
C TRP A 150 -11.55 17.01 1.98
N SER A 151 -11.90 16.93 0.70
CA SER A 151 -12.05 18.10 -0.19
C SER A 151 -13.11 19.07 0.34
N ASN A 152 -14.25 18.54 0.80
CA ASN A 152 -15.32 19.32 1.41
C ASN A 152 -14.87 19.97 2.72
N ALA A 153 -14.11 19.26 3.57
CA ALA A 153 -13.57 19.81 4.81
C ALA A 153 -12.58 20.95 4.53
N VAL A 154 -11.65 20.76 3.58
CA VAL A 154 -10.70 21.80 3.15
C VAL A 154 -11.44 23.00 2.54
N ALA A 155 -12.47 22.79 1.74
CA ALA A 155 -13.30 23.89 1.21
C ALA A 155 -14.01 24.67 2.33
N ASN A 156 -14.46 23.97 3.38
CA ASN A 156 -15.16 24.54 4.54
C ASN A 156 -14.24 25.01 5.67
N ARG A 157 -12.91 24.93 5.50
CA ARG A 157 -11.90 25.24 6.53
C ARG A 157 -12.03 26.62 7.20
N ASN A 158 -12.78 27.57 6.62
CA ASN A 158 -12.98 28.89 7.22
C ASN A 158 -14.05 28.89 8.33
N SER A 159 -14.91 27.88 8.38
CA SER A 159 -16.02 27.76 9.34
C SER A 159 -15.87 26.59 10.30
N GLN A 160 -15.14 25.54 9.91
CA GLN A 160 -14.84 24.35 10.70
C GLN A 160 -13.42 23.90 10.41
N PRO A 161 -12.75 23.16 11.33
CA PRO A 161 -11.44 22.61 11.03
C PRO A 161 -11.53 21.43 10.05
N ALA A 162 -10.57 21.32 9.13
CA ALA A 162 -10.30 20.11 8.37
C ALA A 162 -9.20 19.31 9.08
N THR A 163 -9.51 18.09 9.52
CA THR A 163 -8.63 17.32 10.40
C THR A 163 -8.07 16.09 9.70
N TRP A 164 -6.76 16.04 9.54
CA TRP A 164 -6.01 14.89 9.04
C TRP A 164 -5.40 14.11 10.21
N VAL A 165 -5.64 12.80 10.28
CA VAL A 165 -4.95 11.87 11.18
C VAL A 165 -4.04 10.96 10.36
N ALA A 166 -2.75 10.94 10.68
CA ALA A 166 -1.74 10.17 9.96
C ALA A 166 -1.31 8.94 10.75
N TRP A 167 -1.87 7.77 10.41
CA TRP A 167 -1.41 6.48 10.90
C TRP A 167 -0.22 6.03 10.07
N GLY A 168 0.80 5.49 10.71
CA GLY A 168 1.93 4.93 10.01
C GLY A 168 3.04 4.46 10.91
N ASP A 169 4.17 4.17 10.30
CA ASP A 169 5.36 3.66 10.98
C ASP A 169 6.46 4.74 11.11
N SER A 170 7.74 4.33 11.09
CA SER A 170 8.89 5.23 11.15
C SER A 170 8.96 6.22 9.99
N PHE A 171 8.40 5.87 8.84
CA PHE A 171 8.39 6.75 7.68
C PHE A 171 7.45 7.94 7.87
N THR A 172 6.27 7.69 8.45
CA THR A 172 5.32 8.74 8.84
C THR A 172 5.76 9.49 10.08
N GLU A 173 6.36 8.80 11.05
CA GLU A 173 6.89 9.45 12.24
C GLU A 173 8.06 10.39 11.91
N GLY A 174 8.73 10.15 10.78
CA GLY A 174 9.73 11.05 10.20
C GLY A 174 11.17 10.67 10.50
N GLN A 175 11.46 9.39 10.75
CA GLN A 175 12.83 8.92 10.82
C GLN A 175 13.58 9.32 9.53
N GLY A 176 14.81 9.81 9.69
CA GLY A 176 15.62 10.34 8.60
C GLY A 176 15.51 11.85 8.40
N ALA A 177 14.46 12.49 8.92
CA ALA A 177 14.33 13.95 8.92
C ALA A 177 15.25 14.58 9.98
N SER A 178 15.92 15.68 9.63
CA SER A 178 16.85 16.40 10.50
C SER A 178 16.12 17.24 11.56
N SER A 179 14.87 17.62 11.29
CA SER A 179 13.97 18.24 12.26
C SER A 179 12.52 17.78 12.07
N ARG A 180 11.67 18.01 13.07
CA ARG A 180 10.22 17.72 12.98
C ARG A 180 9.56 18.44 11.81
N SER A 181 9.97 19.67 11.50
CA SER A 181 9.35 20.44 10.41
C SER A 181 9.70 19.90 9.03
N ASP A 182 10.75 19.09 8.92
CA ASP A 182 11.21 18.48 7.66
C ASP A 182 10.61 17.08 7.45
N ARG A 183 9.59 16.71 8.23
CA ARG A 183 8.83 15.47 8.03
C ARG A 183 7.81 15.67 6.93
N TRP A 184 7.59 14.65 6.10
CA TRP A 184 6.65 14.77 4.98
C TRP A 184 5.23 15.14 5.42
N ILE A 185 4.77 14.69 6.59
CA ILE A 185 3.45 15.06 7.12
C ILE A 185 3.35 16.54 7.53
N ASP A 186 4.42 17.08 8.14
CA ASP A 186 4.50 18.48 8.56
C ASP A 186 4.65 19.41 7.35
N GLU A 187 5.49 19.03 6.38
CA GLU A 187 5.63 19.75 5.11
C GLU A 187 4.32 19.72 4.30
N THR A 188 3.62 18.57 4.27
CA THR A 188 2.33 18.43 3.55
C THR A 188 1.27 19.32 4.19
N LEU A 189 1.19 19.35 5.53
CA LEU A 189 0.33 20.28 6.24
C LEU A 189 0.66 21.75 5.91
N GLY A 190 1.95 22.09 5.86
CA GLY A 190 2.43 23.42 5.47
C GLY A 190 2.01 23.79 4.05
N SER A 191 2.18 22.87 3.09
CA SER A 191 1.78 23.03 1.70
C SER A 191 0.27 23.24 1.58
N LEU A 192 -0.54 22.38 2.21
CA LEU A 192 -1.99 22.48 2.23
C LEU A 192 -2.46 23.82 2.81
N ARG A 193 -1.88 24.29 3.93
CA ARG A 193 -2.21 25.59 4.52
C ARG A 193 -1.79 26.78 3.64
N SER A 194 -0.70 26.63 2.88
CA SER A 194 -0.24 27.63 1.92
C SER A 194 -1.17 27.72 0.70
N THR A 195 -1.56 26.57 0.15
CA THR A 195 -2.51 26.48 -0.98
C THR A 195 -3.91 26.92 -0.58
N TYR A 196 -4.33 26.54 0.62
CA TYR A 196 -5.64 26.78 1.19
C TYR A 196 -5.56 27.63 2.46
N PRO A 197 -5.19 28.91 2.37
CA PRO A 197 -5.09 29.77 3.54
C PRO A 197 -6.47 29.94 4.21
N THR A 198 -6.46 30.05 5.54
CA THR A 198 -7.63 30.36 6.37
C THR A 198 -7.49 31.75 6.94
N THR A 199 -8.52 32.58 6.76
CA THR A 199 -8.43 34.00 7.14
C THR A 199 -8.28 34.16 8.66
N GLY A 200 -7.23 34.87 9.08
CA GLY A 200 -6.95 35.15 10.49
C GLY A 200 -6.34 33.97 11.26
N THR A 201 -5.89 32.93 10.56
CA THR A 201 -5.33 31.72 11.15
C THR A 201 -3.93 31.48 10.60
N THR A 202 -2.95 31.31 11.48
CA THR A 202 -1.60 30.88 11.10
C THR A 202 -1.52 29.35 11.03
N GLY A 203 -2.22 28.67 11.95
CA GLY A 203 -2.16 27.23 12.12
C GLY A 203 -1.08 26.82 13.12
N GLY A 204 -1.45 26.04 14.14
CA GLY A 204 -0.53 25.55 15.15
C GLY A 204 0.31 24.38 14.64
N ALA A 205 1.21 23.87 15.48
CA ALA A 205 2.01 22.69 15.15
C ALA A 205 1.17 21.42 14.93
N GLY A 206 -0.11 21.43 15.34
CA GLY A 206 -0.95 20.24 15.38
C GLY A 206 -0.63 19.38 16.60
N TYR A 207 -0.90 18.09 16.48
CA TYR A 207 -0.62 17.15 17.56
C TYR A 207 0.88 16.89 17.67
N LEU A 208 1.38 17.04 18.88
CA LEU A 208 2.69 16.61 19.34
C LEU A 208 2.46 15.41 20.25
N PRO A 209 2.85 14.19 19.84
CA PRO A 209 2.85 13.08 20.79
C PRO A 209 3.79 13.41 21.96
N SER A 210 3.61 12.71 23.06
CA SER A 210 4.44 12.87 24.25
C SER A 210 5.92 12.55 23.98
N PHE A 211 6.21 11.62 23.08
CA PHE A 211 7.56 11.36 22.58
C PHE A 211 7.54 10.84 21.14
N TYR A 212 8.70 10.86 20.48
CA TYR A 212 8.92 10.17 19.21
C TYR A 212 9.82 8.95 19.43
N ALA A 213 9.57 7.89 18.66
CA ALA A 213 10.36 6.67 18.64
C ALA A 213 11.51 6.71 17.60
N THR A 214 11.74 7.89 17.00
CA THR A 214 12.86 8.16 16.09
C THR A 214 14.21 8.10 16.82
N TYR A 215 15.29 7.81 16.09
CA TYR A 215 16.60 7.52 16.67
C TYR A 215 17.78 8.15 15.93
N ALA A 216 18.87 8.32 16.69
CA ALA A 216 20.16 8.84 16.24
C ALA A 216 20.88 7.85 15.28
N PRO A 217 21.74 8.36 14.37
CA PRO A 217 22.13 9.76 14.21
C PRO A 217 21.16 10.60 13.38
N ASP A 218 20.26 9.96 12.63
CA ASP A 218 19.49 10.64 11.59
C ASP A 218 18.37 11.53 12.14
N SER A 219 17.76 11.16 13.28
CA SER A 219 16.69 11.94 13.91
C SER A 219 16.85 11.94 15.43
N THR A 220 17.30 13.07 15.99
CA THR A 220 17.56 13.22 17.44
C THR A 220 16.61 14.18 18.14
N TRP A 221 15.60 14.67 17.43
CA TRP A 221 14.65 15.65 17.96
C TRP A 221 13.54 14.93 18.75
N MET A 222 12.99 15.67 19.72
CA MET A 222 11.89 15.24 20.58
C MET A 222 10.80 16.33 20.57
N PRO A 223 9.54 15.99 20.87
CA PRO A 223 8.46 16.99 20.90
C PRO A 223 8.58 17.90 22.13
N PHE A 224 9.26 17.43 23.18
CA PHE A 224 9.58 18.18 24.39
C PHE A 224 11.01 18.77 24.33
N THR A 225 11.23 19.86 25.05
CA THR A 225 12.53 20.50 25.26
C THR A 225 13.27 20.01 26.50
N SER A 226 12.56 19.46 27.48
CA SER A 226 13.17 18.78 28.62
C SER A 226 12.20 17.78 29.25
N SER A 227 12.73 16.68 29.76
CA SER A 227 11.99 15.71 30.56
C SER A 227 12.83 15.22 31.74
N GLY A 228 12.19 14.65 32.76
CA GLY A 228 12.91 14.14 33.92
C GLY A 228 12.04 13.61 35.04
N GLY A 229 12.67 13.27 36.16
CA GLY A 229 11.98 12.67 37.31
C GLY A 229 11.45 11.26 37.04
N SER A 230 10.41 10.87 37.78
CA SER A 230 9.79 9.54 37.69
C SER A 230 8.80 9.45 36.54
N HIS A 231 9.29 9.32 35.30
CA HIS A 231 8.49 9.08 34.10
C HIS A 231 9.09 7.96 33.24
N SER A 232 8.26 7.32 32.40
CA SER A 232 8.69 6.34 31.39
C SER A 232 7.88 6.51 30.10
N TRP A 233 8.57 6.31 28.97
CA TRP A 233 7.95 6.24 27.65
C TRP A 233 7.47 4.82 27.42
N GLU A 234 6.21 4.69 27.06
CA GLU A 234 5.55 3.41 26.88
C GLU A 234 5.01 3.31 25.45
N TYR A 235 5.30 2.19 24.81
CA TYR A 235 4.83 1.81 23.47
C TYR A 235 3.50 1.04 23.51
N TRP A 236 2.75 1.24 24.59
CA TRP A 236 1.46 0.65 24.85
C TRP A 236 0.62 1.70 25.57
N GLY A 237 -0.62 1.89 25.17
CA GLY A 237 -1.47 2.90 25.81
C GLY A 237 -2.56 3.41 24.89
N GLY A 238 -3.67 3.86 25.47
CA GLY A 238 -4.79 4.45 24.75
C GLY A 238 -4.46 5.87 24.27
N SER A 239 -3.47 5.97 23.39
CA SER A 239 -2.98 7.20 22.75
C SER A 239 -2.80 6.96 21.26
N LEU A 240 -2.83 8.03 20.46
CA LEU A 240 -2.56 7.92 19.03
C LEU A 240 -1.16 7.36 18.76
N GLY A 241 -1.09 6.28 17.99
CA GLY A 241 0.15 5.58 17.68
C GLY A 241 0.75 4.80 18.86
N ASN A 242 -0.03 4.52 19.92
CA ASN A 242 0.43 3.79 21.11
C ASN A 242 1.63 4.44 21.83
N ARG A 243 1.81 5.77 21.72
CA ARG A 243 2.88 6.54 22.37
C ARG A 243 2.34 7.33 23.55
N ILE A 244 2.62 6.83 24.75
CA ILE A 244 2.17 7.47 25.99
C ILE A 244 3.31 7.58 27.01
N VAL A 245 3.22 8.58 27.88
CA VAL A 245 4.17 8.76 28.98
C VAL A 245 3.48 8.50 30.31
N ASN A 246 3.97 7.50 31.02
CA ASN A 246 3.60 7.25 32.40
C ASN A 246 4.35 8.23 33.31
N MET A 247 3.62 9.08 34.03
CA MET A 247 4.18 10.00 35.00
C MET A 247 3.69 9.67 36.41
N SER A 248 4.64 9.37 37.29
CA SER A 248 4.44 9.34 38.73
C SER A 248 4.81 10.68 39.36
N THR A 249 4.60 10.84 40.67
CA THR A 249 4.96 12.07 41.40
C THR A 249 6.39 12.53 41.08
N GLY A 250 6.51 13.75 40.56
CA GLY A 250 7.77 14.40 40.20
C GLY A 250 8.31 14.09 38.80
N GLY A 251 7.70 13.15 38.06
CA GLY A 251 7.97 12.98 36.62
C GLY A 251 7.41 14.15 35.82
N TYR A 252 8.11 14.61 34.79
CA TYR A 252 7.67 15.76 33.99
C TYR A 252 8.17 15.74 32.55
N GLU A 253 7.45 16.45 31.69
CA GLU A 253 7.86 16.86 30.35
C GLU A 253 7.52 18.33 30.12
N THR A 254 8.42 19.06 29.47
CA THR A 254 8.26 20.47 29.10
C THR A 254 8.35 20.62 27.60
N PHE A 255 7.29 21.14 26.99
CA PHE A 255 7.20 21.44 25.57
C PHE A 255 7.43 22.93 25.34
N THR A 256 8.09 23.30 24.25
CA THR A 256 8.13 24.67 23.76
C THR A 256 7.27 24.76 22.50
N VAL A 257 6.20 25.54 22.54
CA VAL A 257 5.19 25.61 21.49
C VAL A 257 4.98 27.06 21.07
N THR A 258 4.60 27.28 19.80
CA THR A 258 4.20 28.61 19.33
C THR A 258 2.76 28.58 18.89
N GLY A 259 1.92 29.43 19.49
CA GLY A 259 0.49 29.35 19.28
C GLY A 259 -0.35 30.32 20.09
N THR A 260 -1.64 30.01 20.17
CA THR A 260 -2.69 30.73 20.89
C THR A 260 -3.28 29.90 22.02
N SER A 261 -3.25 28.57 21.90
CA SER A 261 -3.73 27.65 22.92
C SER A 261 -3.16 26.24 22.72
N VAL A 262 -3.37 25.40 23.72
CA VAL A 262 -3.10 23.95 23.64
C VAL A 262 -4.25 23.16 24.26
N ASP A 263 -4.51 21.98 23.73
CA ASP A 263 -5.12 20.90 24.51
C ASP A 263 -4.00 20.01 25.04
N ILE A 264 -4.05 19.69 26.33
CA ILE A 264 -3.15 18.71 26.95
C ILE A 264 -3.92 17.39 27.03
N LEU A 265 -3.51 16.40 26.23
CA LEU A 265 -4.22 15.12 26.06
C LEU A 265 -3.68 14.07 27.05
N TYR A 266 -4.57 13.36 27.72
CA TYR A 266 -4.24 12.37 28.73
C TYR A 266 -5.31 11.25 28.80
N ALA A 267 -4.90 10.07 29.27
CA ALA A 267 -5.84 8.99 29.52
C ALA A 267 -6.59 9.21 30.84
N GLN A 268 -7.91 9.42 30.78
CA GLN A 268 -8.75 9.44 31.97
C GLN A 268 -9.01 8.01 32.48
N GLY A 269 -9.24 7.86 33.78
CA GLY A 269 -9.52 6.57 34.44
C GLY A 269 -8.32 5.96 35.17
N ALA A 270 -7.12 6.54 35.02
CA ALA A 270 -5.90 6.08 35.70
C ALA A 270 -5.90 6.35 37.22
N GLY A 271 -6.66 7.34 37.67
CA GLY A 271 -6.81 7.67 39.11
C GLY A 271 -5.67 8.49 39.71
N GLY A 272 -4.74 9.00 38.89
CA GLY A 272 -3.70 9.95 39.31
C GLY A 272 -4.11 11.42 39.18
N THR A 273 -3.15 12.31 39.41
CA THR A 273 -3.24 13.75 39.19
C THR A 273 -1.93 14.22 38.60
N PHE A 274 -2.00 14.99 37.52
CA PHE A 274 -0.89 15.77 37.00
C PHE A 274 -1.15 17.26 37.23
N SER A 275 -0.13 18.09 37.08
CA SER A 275 -0.26 19.54 36.95
C SER A 275 0.26 19.99 35.59
N TYR A 276 -0.28 21.10 35.10
CA TYR A 276 0.33 21.83 33.99
C TYR A 276 0.72 23.24 34.43
N GLN A 277 1.78 23.77 33.84
CA GLN A 277 2.28 25.12 34.06
C GLN A 277 2.62 25.75 32.72
N ILE A 278 2.05 26.93 32.45
CA ILE A 278 2.36 27.74 31.27
C ILE A 278 3.38 28.80 31.68
N ASP A 279 4.53 28.84 30.99
CA ASP A 279 5.64 29.73 31.27
C ASP A 279 6.02 29.74 32.77
N SER A 280 6.16 30.92 33.37
CA SER A 280 6.38 31.10 34.81
C SER A 280 5.06 31.21 35.61
N GLY A 281 3.94 30.77 35.06
CA GLY A 281 2.63 30.79 35.71
C GLY A 281 2.53 29.87 36.93
N ALA A 282 1.41 29.89 37.64
CA ALA A 282 1.16 28.94 38.72
C ALA A 282 0.76 27.56 38.15
N PRO A 283 1.26 26.44 38.69
CA PRO A 283 0.80 25.11 38.29
C PRO A 283 -0.69 24.91 38.60
N VAL A 284 -1.40 24.25 37.67
CA VAL A 284 -2.81 23.90 37.80
C VAL A 284 -2.94 22.38 37.80
N ASN A 285 -3.57 21.82 38.84
CA ASN A 285 -3.75 20.36 38.97
C ASN A 285 -4.97 19.88 38.17
N VAL A 286 -4.82 18.72 37.53
CA VAL A 286 -5.85 18.02 36.77
C VAL A 286 -5.95 16.58 37.29
N SER A 287 -7.14 16.20 37.75
CA SER A 287 -7.41 14.82 38.15
C SER A 287 -7.67 13.96 36.92
N THR A 288 -7.00 12.82 36.85
CA THR A 288 -7.22 11.79 35.82
C THR A 288 -8.19 10.70 36.29
N SER A 289 -8.91 10.94 37.38
CA SER A 289 -9.97 10.04 37.86
C SER A 289 -11.23 10.13 36.99
N GLY A 290 -12.02 9.07 36.92
CA GLY A 290 -13.28 9.05 36.19
C GLY A 290 -13.50 7.72 35.47
N SER A 291 -14.51 7.71 34.60
CA SER A 291 -14.62 6.65 33.58
C SER A 291 -13.41 6.70 32.67
N TYR A 292 -13.03 5.54 32.14
CA TYR A 292 -11.98 5.49 31.13
C TYR A 292 -12.41 6.25 29.88
N ASP A 293 -11.56 7.17 29.45
CA ASP A 293 -11.72 7.99 28.24
C ASP A 293 -10.33 8.24 27.67
N PRO A 294 -9.97 7.62 26.53
CA PRO A 294 -8.72 7.94 25.87
C PRO A 294 -8.81 9.32 25.21
N SER A 295 -7.69 10.04 25.18
CA SER A 295 -7.62 11.38 24.61
C SER A 295 -8.54 12.40 25.29
N SER A 296 -8.82 12.20 26.58
CA SER A 296 -9.38 13.24 27.44
C SER A 296 -8.44 14.44 27.47
N HIS A 297 -8.95 15.65 27.60
CA HIS A 297 -8.10 16.83 27.53
C HIS A 297 -8.54 17.97 28.46
N VAL A 298 -7.56 18.82 28.77
CA VAL A 298 -7.79 20.16 29.30
C VAL A 298 -7.36 21.19 28.26
N HIS A 299 -8.26 22.10 27.91
CA HIS A 299 -7.98 23.22 27.02
C HIS A 299 -7.35 24.39 27.79
N VAL A 300 -6.25 24.92 27.29
CA VAL A 300 -5.50 26.03 27.90
C VAL A 300 -5.24 27.12 26.86
N THR A 301 -5.92 28.26 27.01
CA THR A 301 -5.67 29.45 26.19
C THR A 301 -4.49 30.25 26.74
N PHE A 302 -3.57 30.65 25.86
CA PHE A 302 -2.46 31.52 26.23
C PHE A 302 -2.91 32.98 26.38
N THR A 303 -2.26 33.72 27.28
CA THR A 303 -2.60 35.11 27.56
C THR A 303 -2.30 36.03 26.38
N THR A 304 -1.30 35.68 25.57
CA THR A 304 -0.92 36.36 24.33
C THR A 304 -0.52 35.32 23.29
N PRO A 305 -0.82 35.51 22.00
CA PRO A 305 -0.23 34.67 20.96
C PRO A 305 1.30 34.78 20.97
N GLY A 306 2.00 33.65 20.85
CA GLY A 306 3.46 33.64 20.87
C GLY A 306 4.06 32.29 21.21
N THR A 307 5.36 32.30 21.55
CA THR A 307 6.08 31.12 22.03
C THR A 307 5.90 30.97 23.54
N HIS A 308 5.53 29.78 23.98
CA HIS A 308 5.27 29.42 25.37
C HIS A 308 5.95 28.11 25.73
N THR A 309 6.26 27.95 27.02
CA THR A 309 6.60 26.63 27.58
C THR A 309 5.39 26.02 28.28
N VAL A 310 5.09 24.76 28.00
CA VAL A 310 4.05 23.97 28.68
C VAL A 310 4.75 22.86 29.44
N THR A 311 4.78 22.94 30.76
CA THR A 311 5.33 21.87 31.61
C THR A 311 4.21 21.06 32.21
N VAL A 312 4.20 19.76 31.98
CA VAL A 312 3.28 18.80 32.58
C VAL A 312 4.05 17.98 33.62
N THR A 313 3.52 17.81 34.82
CA THR A 313 4.20 17.14 35.94
C THR A 313 3.26 16.20 36.68
N GLY A 314 3.68 14.96 36.96
CA GLY A 314 2.95 14.05 37.84
C GLY A 314 2.94 14.56 39.28
N VAL A 315 1.76 14.64 39.90
CA VAL A 315 1.57 15.17 41.27
C VAL A 315 1.31 14.04 42.26
N SER A 316 0.35 13.17 41.98
CA SER A 316 0.00 12.04 42.85
C SER A 316 -0.58 10.87 42.05
N GLY A 317 -0.32 9.64 42.49
CA GLY A 317 -0.69 8.46 41.70
C GLY A 317 0.05 8.41 40.37
N THR A 318 -0.55 7.74 39.39
CA THR A 318 -0.03 7.64 38.02
C THR A 318 -0.96 8.36 37.06
N SER A 319 -0.40 9.24 36.24
CA SER A 319 -1.10 9.87 35.12
C SER A 319 -0.41 9.50 33.83
N TYR A 320 -1.18 9.35 32.76
CA TYR A 320 -0.66 9.03 31.44
C TYR A 320 -0.85 10.21 30.50
N LEU A 321 0.25 10.83 30.09
CA LEU A 321 0.26 11.94 29.12
C LEU A 321 0.38 11.37 27.71
N GLU A 322 -0.55 11.76 26.86
CA GLU A 322 -0.55 11.34 25.45
C GLU A 322 0.25 12.33 24.60
N GLY A 323 0.09 13.62 24.87
CA GLY A 323 0.74 14.68 24.10
C GLY A 323 0.02 16.02 24.21
N LEU A 324 0.32 16.93 23.28
CA LEU A 324 -0.32 18.24 23.15
C LEU A 324 -0.94 18.40 21.77
N MET A 325 -2.16 18.94 21.67
CA MET A 325 -2.64 19.55 20.42
C MET A 325 -2.37 21.04 20.48
N VAL A 326 -1.48 21.54 19.62
CA VAL A 326 -1.08 22.96 19.59
C VAL A 326 -1.84 23.73 18.54
N TYR A 327 -2.46 24.83 18.95
CA TYR A 327 -3.22 25.71 18.07
C TYR A 327 -2.58 27.09 17.91
N ASN A 328 -2.78 27.72 16.76
CA ASN A 328 -2.41 29.11 16.45
C ASN A 328 -3.51 29.76 15.60
N GLY A 329 -4.67 29.95 16.22
CA GLY A 329 -5.90 30.46 15.61
C GLY A 329 -6.68 29.42 14.80
N ASP A 330 -6.33 28.14 14.88
CA ASP A 330 -6.95 27.00 14.20
C ASP A 330 -7.74 26.08 15.15
N GLU A 331 -8.14 26.56 16.33
CA GLU A 331 -8.95 25.77 17.29
C GLU A 331 -10.29 25.32 16.67
N THR A 332 -10.90 26.18 15.85
CA THR A 332 -12.26 26.00 15.31
C THR A 332 -12.33 26.10 13.78
N ARG A 333 -11.17 26.18 13.11
CA ARG A 333 -11.04 26.43 11.67
C ARG A 333 -9.65 26.03 11.21
N GLY A 334 -9.38 26.09 9.91
CA GLY A 334 -8.06 25.78 9.36
C GLY A 334 -7.88 24.29 9.10
N ILE A 335 -6.67 23.93 8.71
CA ILE A 335 -6.27 22.54 8.45
C ILE A 335 -5.37 22.09 9.58
N ARG A 336 -5.60 20.90 10.13
CA ARG A 336 -4.92 20.37 11.32
C ARG A 336 -4.42 18.96 11.07
N LEU A 337 -3.35 18.59 11.76
CA LEU A 337 -2.72 17.27 11.69
C LEU A 337 -2.67 16.63 13.08
N TYR A 338 -3.05 15.36 13.15
CA TYR A 338 -2.80 14.45 14.25
C TYR A 338 -1.81 13.36 13.81
N ASP A 339 -0.63 13.37 14.43
CA ASP A 339 0.38 12.33 14.22
C ASP A 339 0.05 11.09 15.06
N ALA A 340 -0.33 10.01 14.39
CA ALA A 340 -0.60 8.70 14.99
C ALA A 340 0.42 7.65 14.54
N ALA A 341 1.61 8.08 14.09
CA ALA A 341 2.65 7.19 13.61
C ALA A 341 3.44 6.55 14.77
N HIS A 342 4.12 5.44 14.50
CA HIS A 342 4.97 4.78 15.49
C HIS A 342 6.09 3.98 14.82
N THR A 343 7.34 4.37 15.05
CA THR A 343 8.53 3.69 14.49
C THR A 343 8.51 2.19 14.78
N GLY A 344 8.66 1.41 13.70
CA GLY A 344 8.67 -0.04 13.75
C GLY A 344 7.29 -0.69 13.75
N ALA A 345 6.20 0.08 13.82
CA ALA A 345 4.86 -0.48 13.83
C ALA A 345 4.51 -1.18 12.51
N THR A 346 3.74 -2.25 12.67
CA THR A 346 3.16 -3.09 11.62
C THR A 346 1.64 -2.88 11.58
N THR A 347 0.96 -3.48 10.61
CA THR A 347 -0.51 -3.48 10.60
C THR A 347 -1.09 -4.22 11.81
N ASP A 348 -0.43 -5.30 12.27
CA ASP A 348 -0.85 -6.07 13.45
C ASP A 348 -0.76 -5.26 14.74
N ASP A 349 0.21 -4.36 14.89
CA ASP A 349 0.32 -3.52 16.10
C ASP A 349 -0.90 -2.60 16.29
N PHE A 350 -1.57 -2.22 15.20
CA PHE A 350 -2.79 -1.42 15.26
C PHE A 350 -4.06 -2.27 15.41
N THR A 351 -4.14 -3.45 14.79
CA THR A 351 -5.32 -4.33 14.88
C THR A 351 -5.36 -5.14 16.18
N SER A 352 -4.19 -5.54 16.71
CA SER A 352 -4.04 -6.30 17.95
C SER A 352 -3.89 -5.41 19.20
N SER A 353 -3.84 -4.09 19.00
CA SER A 353 -3.73 -3.11 20.09
C SER A 353 -4.78 -3.38 21.17
N MET A 354 -4.34 -3.43 22.43
CA MET A 354 -5.24 -3.52 23.58
C MET A 354 -6.20 -2.32 23.68
N TRP A 355 -5.87 -1.23 23.00
CA TRP A 355 -6.63 0.00 22.96
C TRP A 355 -7.19 0.23 21.56
N ASP A 356 -8.45 0.63 21.50
CA ASP A 356 -9.17 0.85 20.25
C ASP A 356 -8.66 2.13 19.55
N GLN A 357 -7.64 1.99 18.70
CA GLN A 357 -7.03 3.12 17.97
C GLN A 357 -8.03 3.85 17.07
N ALA A 358 -9.05 3.15 16.57
CA ALA A 358 -10.13 3.75 15.79
C ALA A 358 -11.03 4.65 16.66
N GLU A 359 -11.33 4.24 17.90
CA GLU A 359 -12.06 5.07 18.88
C GLU A 359 -11.27 6.35 19.17
N ILE A 360 -9.97 6.23 19.43
CA ILE A 360 -9.07 7.36 19.70
C ILE A 360 -9.04 8.31 18.51
N THR A 361 -8.91 7.78 17.30
CA THR A 361 -8.96 8.55 16.05
C THR A 361 -10.30 9.26 15.86
N ALA A 362 -11.40 8.62 16.26
CA ALA A 362 -12.73 9.22 16.18
C ALA A 362 -12.90 10.43 17.12
N THR A 363 -12.22 10.46 18.28
CA THR A 363 -12.23 11.62 19.19
C THR A 363 -11.62 12.88 18.54
N ALA A 364 -10.64 12.70 17.63
CA ALA A 364 -10.04 13.78 16.86
C ALA A 364 -10.98 14.31 15.76
N LYS A 365 -12.10 13.63 15.48
CA LYS A 365 -13.07 13.97 14.43
C LYS A 365 -12.40 14.15 13.07
N ALA A 366 -11.68 13.11 12.65
CA ALA A 366 -10.97 13.08 11.39
C ALA A 366 -11.90 13.35 10.19
N ASP A 367 -11.42 14.15 9.24
CA ASP A 367 -11.94 14.29 7.89
C ASP A 367 -11.13 13.45 6.89
N LEU A 368 -9.87 13.19 7.22
CA LEU A 368 -8.96 12.33 6.48
C LEU A 368 -8.19 11.44 7.45
N VAL A 369 -8.11 10.15 7.15
CA VAL A 369 -7.16 9.22 7.76
C VAL A 369 -6.25 8.65 6.68
N THR A 370 -4.95 8.82 6.81
CA THR A 370 -3.96 8.14 5.97
C THR A 370 -3.36 6.97 6.74
N ILE A 371 -3.23 5.80 6.12
CA ILE A 371 -2.63 4.60 6.70
C ILE A 371 -1.39 4.23 5.89
N ALA A 372 -0.21 4.52 6.43
CA ALA A 372 1.08 4.24 5.83
C ALA A 372 1.81 3.12 6.60
N LEU A 373 1.35 1.88 6.42
CA LEU A 373 1.87 0.67 7.06
C LEU A 373 2.09 -0.44 6.00
N GLY A 374 2.65 -1.57 6.40
CA GLY A 374 2.95 -2.71 5.50
C GLY A 374 4.45 -2.88 5.23
N ALA A 375 5.25 -1.83 5.38
CA ALA A 375 6.69 -1.92 5.16
C ALA A 375 7.40 -2.69 6.29
N ASN A 376 7.09 -2.43 7.56
CA ASN A 376 7.65 -3.25 8.65
C ASN A 376 7.08 -4.67 8.66
N ASP A 377 5.84 -4.87 8.22
CA ASP A 377 5.24 -6.20 8.00
C ASP A 377 6.10 -7.03 7.05
N TYR A 378 6.53 -6.42 5.94
CA TYR A 378 7.47 -7.02 4.98
C TYR A 378 8.89 -7.17 5.55
N LEU A 379 9.49 -6.09 6.04
CA LEU A 379 10.92 -6.05 6.43
C LEU A 379 11.23 -6.96 7.63
N SER A 380 10.29 -7.08 8.58
CA SER A 380 10.42 -8.00 9.71
C SER A 380 9.95 -9.42 9.36
N GLY A 381 9.14 -9.56 8.32
CA GLY A 381 8.46 -10.80 7.97
C GLY A 381 7.43 -11.23 9.01
N SER A 382 6.91 -10.29 9.80
CA SER A 382 5.89 -10.55 10.84
C SER A 382 4.56 -10.98 10.26
N GLU A 383 4.25 -10.53 9.04
CA GLU A 383 2.95 -10.77 8.41
C GLU A 383 3.09 -11.27 6.97
N THR A 384 1.99 -11.79 6.43
CA THR A 384 1.89 -12.18 5.00
C THR A 384 1.19 -11.08 4.19
N PRO A 385 1.33 -11.03 2.85
CA PRO A 385 0.55 -10.10 2.03
C PRO A 385 -0.97 -10.20 2.29
N ALA A 386 -1.49 -11.42 2.42
CA ALA A 386 -2.90 -11.66 2.74
C ALA A 386 -3.30 -11.14 4.13
N GLY A 387 -2.40 -11.25 5.12
CA GLY A 387 -2.61 -10.70 6.46
C GLY A 387 -2.59 -9.18 6.47
N VAL A 388 -1.69 -8.54 5.72
CA VAL A 388 -1.68 -7.08 5.54
C VAL A 388 -2.99 -6.61 4.90
N THR A 389 -3.48 -7.28 3.85
CA THR A 389 -4.80 -6.98 3.26
C THR A 389 -5.91 -7.06 4.31
N ALA A 390 -5.97 -8.15 5.08
CA ALA A 390 -6.99 -8.35 6.11
C ALA A 390 -6.93 -7.27 7.20
N ASN A 391 -5.73 -7.00 7.72
CA ASN A 391 -5.54 -6.00 8.78
C ASN A 391 -5.93 -4.60 8.30
N LEU A 392 -5.54 -4.20 7.08
CA LEU A 392 -5.92 -2.90 6.53
C LEU A 392 -7.44 -2.78 6.35
N GLN A 393 -8.11 -3.84 5.88
CA GLN A 393 -9.57 -3.87 5.77
C GLN A 393 -10.24 -3.71 7.15
N ASP A 394 -9.76 -4.43 8.17
CA ASP A 394 -10.26 -4.35 9.55
C ASP A 394 -10.06 -2.95 10.15
N MET A 395 -8.90 -2.33 9.91
CA MET A 395 -8.60 -0.97 10.34
C MET A 395 -9.55 0.05 9.70
N ILE A 396 -9.74 -0.03 8.38
CA ILE A 396 -10.63 0.87 7.62
C ILE A 396 -12.08 0.75 8.12
N GLU A 397 -12.58 -0.48 8.30
CA GLU A 397 -13.92 -0.72 8.83
C GLU A 397 -14.06 -0.16 10.24
N SER A 398 -13.07 -0.40 11.11
CA SER A 398 -13.05 0.11 12.48
C SER A 398 -13.09 1.64 12.53
N ILE A 399 -12.25 2.31 11.72
CA ILE A 399 -12.21 3.78 11.61
C ILE A 399 -13.59 4.33 11.22
N ARG A 400 -14.21 3.78 10.18
CA ARG A 400 -15.54 4.22 9.71
C ARG A 400 -16.64 3.97 10.74
N SER A 401 -16.59 2.82 11.39
CA SER A 401 -17.53 2.44 12.44
C SER A 401 -17.46 3.43 13.61
N LYS A 402 -16.26 3.72 14.13
CA LYS A 402 -16.09 4.64 15.26
C LYS A 402 -16.30 6.11 14.89
N ALA A 403 -15.94 6.53 13.68
CA ALA A 403 -16.23 7.90 13.24
C ALA A 403 -17.73 8.23 13.33
N SER A 404 -18.61 7.26 13.03
CA SER A 404 -20.07 7.45 13.07
C SER A 404 -20.65 7.68 14.47
N THR A 405 -19.89 7.42 15.54
CA THR A 405 -20.31 7.68 16.93
C THR A 405 -19.84 9.04 17.45
N HIS A 406 -18.85 9.67 16.80
CA HIS A 406 -18.22 10.94 17.23
C HIS A 406 -18.45 12.11 16.28
N SER A 407 -18.77 11.83 15.01
CA SER A 407 -19.01 12.83 13.96
C SER A 407 -20.29 12.53 13.18
N THR A 408 -20.74 13.52 12.40
CA THR A 408 -21.88 13.39 11.49
C THR A 408 -21.47 12.82 10.13
N HIS A 409 -20.19 12.54 9.92
CA HIS A 409 -19.62 11.99 8.69
C HIS A 409 -18.53 10.96 9.01
N GLN A 410 -18.18 10.15 8.00
CA GLN A 410 -16.99 9.31 8.02
C GLN A 410 -15.83 10.10 7.40
N PRO A 411 -14.56 9.85 7.80
CA PRO A 411 -13.41 10.43 7.12
C PRO A 411 -13.23 9.81 5.73
N SER A 412 -12.62 10.56 4.82
CA SER A 412 -11.90 9.97 3.70
C SER A 412 -10.78 9.09 4.24
N VAL A 413 -10.57 7.90 3.66
CA VAL A 413 -9.48 7.00 4.07
C VAL A 413 -8.55 6.78 2.89
N THR A 414 -7.25 6.96 3.11
CA THR A 414 -6.21 6.70 2.11
C THR A 414 -5.25 5.64 2.64
N VAL A 415 -5.03 4.57 1.89
CA VAL A 415 -3.88 3.68 2.12
C VAL A 415 -2.67 4.19 1.35
N VAL A 416 -1.51 4.23 2.01
CA VAL A 416 -0.28 4.76 1.44
C VAL A 416 0.70 3.60 1.27
N ILE A 417 1.14 3.37 0.03
CA ILE A 417 2.23 2.45 -0.24
C ILE A 417 3.52 3.28 -0.16
N PRO A 418 4.45 2.95 0.76
CA PRO A 418 5.74 3.62 0.82
C PRO A 418 6.59 3.30 -0.41
N TRP A 419 7.82 3.82 -0.47
CA TRP A 419 8.71 3.62 -1.62
C TRP A 419 9.08 2.16 -1.86
N ASP A 420 9.78 1.89 -2.97
CA ASP A 420 10.06 0.53 -3.42
C ASP A 420 11.16 -0.17 -2.58
N PHE A 421 10.79 -1.14 -1.75
CA PHE A 421 11.71 -1.99 -0.98
C PHE A 421 12.19 -3.25 -1.73
N SER A 422 12.02 -3.36 -3.05
CA SER A 422 12.45 -4.53 -3.85
C SER A 422 13.95 -4.87 -3.67
N ALA A 423 14.76 -3.87 -3.34
CA ALA A 423 16.17 -3.98 -2.96
C ALA A 423 16.47 -5.03 -1.87
N TYR A 424 15.52 -5.23 -0.94
CA TYR A 424 15.66 -6.14 0.20
C TYR A 424 15.36 -7.61 -0.18
N GLY A 425 14.93 -7.86 -1.42
CA GLY A 425 14.76 -9.20 -1.97
C GLY A 425 13.54 -9.95 -1.43
N THR A 426 13.70 -11.24 -1.16
CA THR A 426 12.59 -12.08 -0.66
C THR A 426 12.74 -12.29 0.84
N ILE A 427 11.67 -11.97 1.59
CA ILE A 427 11.57 -12.19 3.05
C ILE A 427 10.38 -13.13 3.29
N ASN A 428 10.62 -14.22 4.02
CA ASN A 428 9.61 -15.25 4.33
C ASN A 428 8.82 -15.78 3.11
N GLY A 429 9.45 -15.81 1.93
CA GLY A 429 8.86 -16.30 0.70
C GLY A 429 8.10 -15.25 -0.14
N TYR A 430 8.05 -14.00 0.32
CA TYR A 430 7.38 -12.89 -0.34
C TYR A 430 8.38 -11.78 -0.70
N THR A 431 8.07 -11.04 -1.75
CA THR A 431 8.80 -9.84 -2.20
C THR A 431 8.06 -8.58 -1.75
N TRP A 432 8.72 -7.43 -1.80
CA TRP A 432 8.02 -6.15 -1.59
C TRP A 432 6.86 -5.94 -2.57
N SER A 433 7.00 -6.40 -3.82
CA SER A 433 5.92 -6.29 -4.81
C SER A 433 4.65 -7.01 -4.34
N ASP A 434 4.78 -8.16 -3.69
CA ASP A 434 3.63 -8.91 -3.16
C ASP A 434 2.88 -8.11 -2.08
N PHE A 435 3.62 -7.39 -1.22
CA PHE A 435 3.03 -6.51 -0.20
C PHE A 435 2.43 -5.23 -0.80
N ALA A 436 3.13 -4.60 -1.74
CA ALA A 436 2.61 -3.43 -2.44
C ALA A 436 1.32 -3.76 -3.19
N ASP A 437 1.27 -4.90 -3.89
CA ASP A 437 0.06 -5.38 -4.56
C ASP A 437 -1.06 -5.67 -3.57
N ALA A 438 -0.77 -6.28 -2.42
CA ALA A 438 -1.76 -6.49 -1.36
C ALA A 438 -2.38 -5.18 -0.83
N ILE A 439 -1.62 -4.08 -0.76
CA ILE A 439 -2.14 -2.76 -0.38
C ILE A 439 -2.96 -2.14 -1.53
N ARG A 440 -2.51 -2.28 -2.79
CA ARG A 440 -3.29 -1.84 -3.98
C ARG A 440 -4.63 -2.55 -4.03
N ASP A 441 -4.66 -3.83 -3.73
CA ASP A 441 -5.87 -4.66 -3.74
C ASP A 441 -6.90 -4.19 -2.71
N VAL A 442 -6.48 -3.63 -1.57
CA VAL A 442 -7.40 -3.03 -0.58
C VAL A 442 -8.16 -1.85 -1.18
N ALA A 443 -7.46 -0.91 -1.81
CA ALA A 443 -8.09 0.24 -2.47
C ALA A 443 -8.89 -0.16 -3.72
N ALA A 444 -8.44 -1.19 -4.45
CA ALA A 444 -9.18 -1.70 -5.61
C ALA A 444 -10.49 -2.42 -5.23
N ALA A 445 -10.53 -3.06 -4.06
CA ALA A 445 -11.71 -3.75 -3.56
C ALA A 445 -12.78 -2.81 -2.98
N ASP A 446 -12.38 -1.59 -2.57
CA ASP A 446 -13.27 -0.59 -2.00
C ASP A 446 -13.04 0.77 -2.67
N SER A 447 -13.97 1.14 -3.56
CA SER A 447 -13.94 2.42 -4.26
C SER A 447 -14.21 3.64 -3.37
N SER A 448 -14.26 3.51 -2.05
CA SER A 448 -14.27 4.66 -1.13
C SER A 448 -12.96 4.79 -0.35
N VAL A 449 -11.95 3.99 -0.70
CA VAL A 449 -10.59 4.05 -0.17
C VAL A 449 -9.67 4.59 -1.26
N ALA A 450 -9.02 5.71 -0.97
CA ALA A 450 -8.04 6.27 -1.87
C ALA A 450 -6.68 5.57 -1.70
N LEU A 451 -5.85 5.61 -2.73
CA LEU A 451 -4.51 5.03 -2.73
C LEU A 451 -3.50 6.15 -2.98
N LEU A 452 -2.44 6.25 -2.17
CA LEU A 452 -1.26 7.05 -2.47
C LEU A 452 -0.07 6.11 -2.67
N ASP A 453 0.31 5.87 -3.92
CA ASP A 453 1.42 4.97 -4.26
C ASP A 453 2.74 5.75 -4.43
N LEU A 454 3.63 5.63 -3.45
CA LEU A 454 4.94 6.29 -3.43
C LEU A 454 6.06 5.41 -4.00
N THR A 455 5.78 4.23 -4.56
CA THR A 455 6.82 3.33 -5.10
C THR A 455 7.65 3.96 -6.23
N SER A 456 7.10 4.97 -6.90
CA SER A 456 7.79 5.73 -7.94
C SER A 456 8.69 6.86 -7.43
N THR A 457 8.66 7.17 -6.13
CA THR A 457 9.44 8.27 -5.52
C THR A 457 10.93 7.91 -5.30
N GLY A 458 11.32 6.65 -5.52
CA GLY A 458 12.68 6.15 -5.43
C GLY A 458 12.74 4.72 -4.90
N SER A 459 13.91 4.05 -5.00
CA SER A 459 14.18 2.78 -4.31
C SER A 459 15.44 2.92 -3.43
N PRO A 460 15.49 2.31 -2.22
CA PRO A 460 16.65 2.36 -1.32
C PRO A 460 17.91 1.69 -1.88
N ALA A 461 17.85 0.96 -3.01
CA ALA A 461 19.03 0.37 -3.63
C ALA A 461 19.87 1.39 -4.43
N GLY A 462 20.75 2.09 -3.71
CA GLY A 462 21.85 2.85 -4.28
C GLY A 462 21.92 4.24 -3.66
N VAL A 463 22.97 4.48 -2.87
CA VAL A 463 23.27 5.71 -2.12
C VAL A 463 23.60 6.93 -3.04
N GLY A 464 22.89 7.08 -4.15
CA GLY A 464 23.12 8.07 -5.20
C GLY A 464 21.84 8.81 -5.53
N GLY A 465 21.49 9.80 -4.71
CA GLY A 465 20.34 10.68 -4.97
C GLY A 465 20.04 11.68 -3.87
N GLY A 466 20.58 11.46 -2.66
CA GLY A 466 20.36 12.35 -1.52
C GLY A 466 18.96 12.25 -0.91
N LEU A 467 18.11 11.32 -1.39
CA LEU A 467 16.73 11.12 -0.92
C LEU A 467 16.63 10.22 0.33
N TYR A 468 17.71 9.52 0.68
CA TYR A 468 17.74 8.63 1.85
C TYR A 468 18.71 9.15 2.90
N ALA A 469 18.39 8.90 4.16
CA ALA A 469 19.20 9.14 5.33
C ALA A 469 20.42 8.20 5.36
N THR A 470 21.27 8.33 6.39
CA THR A 470 22.54 7.60 6.43
C THR A 470 22.38 6.10 6.66
N ASP A 471 21.23 5.66 7.19
CA ASP A 471 20.85 4.26 7.31
C ASP A 471 20.50 3.58 5.97
N GLY A 472 20.33 4.36 4.89
CA GLY A 472 19.97 3.87 3.57
C GLY A 472 18.58 3.25 3.48
N LEU A 473 17.71 3.51 4.46
CA LEU A 473 16.36 2.97 4.57
C LEU A 473 15.33 4.10 4.61
N HIS A 474 15.53 5.08 5.49
CA HIS A 474 14.57 6.16 5.73
C HIS A 474 14.83 7.38 4.84
N PRO A 475 13.83 8.24 4.58
CA PRO A 475 14.02 9.41 3.74
C PRO A 475 14.80 10.49 4.50
N SER A 476 15.80 11.07 3.83
CA SER A 476 16.41 12.32 4.30
C SER A 476 15.41 13.47 4.16
N ASP A 477 15.75 14.68 4.62
CA ASP A 477 14.95 15.91 4.36
C ASP A 477 14.53 16.05 2.88
N SER A 478 15.42 15.74 1.94
CA SER A 478 15.09 15.80 0.51
C SER A 478 14.09 14.71 0.08
N GLY A 479 14.17 13.53 0.68
CA GLY A 479 13.20 12.46 0.47
C GLY A 479 11.85 12.77 1.10
N GLN A 480 11.84 13.30 2.32
CA GLN A 480 10.65 13.77 3.02
C GLN A 480 9.92 14.86 2.20
N ALA A 481 10.66 15.82 1.65
CA ALA A 481 10.11 16.85 0.78
C ALA A 481 9.53 16.28 -0.54
N ALA A 482 10.16 15.27 -1.13
CA ALA A 482 9.64 14.60 -2.33
C ALA A 482 8.32 13.86 -2.04
N ILE A 483 8.23 13.17 -0.89
CA ILE A 483 7.00 12.53 -0.43
C ILE A 483 5.93 13.59 -0.16
N SER A 484 6.29 14.69 0.49
CA SER A 484 5.36 15.78 0.77
C SER A 484 4.78 16.39 -0.50
N ALA A 485 5.60 16.62 -1.53
CA ALA A 485 5.12 17.14 -2.80
C ALA A 485 4.11 16.19 -3.47
N ALA A 486 4.37 14.88 -3.43
CA ALA A 486 3.45 13.87 -3.94
C ALA A 486 2.14 13.83 -3.14
N ALA A 487 2.23 13.80 -1.80
CA ALA A 487 1.07 13.78 -0.92
C ALA A 487 0.23 15.06 -1.03
N ALA A 488 0.85 16.24 -1.05
CA ALA A 488 0.15 17.50 -1.20
C ALA A 488 -0.56 17.60 -2.55
N SER A 489 0.08 17.17 -3.64
CA SER A 489 -0.56 17.13 -4.96
C SER A 489 -1.70 16.13 -5.05
N PHE A 490 -1.67 15.06 -4.25
CA PHE A 490 -2.72 14.06 -4.20
C PHE A 490 -3.93 14.50 -3.36
N LEU A 491 -3.68 15.27 -2.30
CA LEU A 491 -4.71 15.77 -1.37
C LEU A 491 -5.32 17.12 -1.79
N ASP A 492 -4.84 17.72 -2.88
CA ASP A 492 -5.35 18.93 -3.53
C ASP A 492 -6.48 18.62 -4.51
#